data_AF-A0A9N9DCV8-F1
#
_entry.id   AF-A0A9N9DCV8-F1
#
_cell.length_a   1.000
_cell.length_b   1.000
_cell.length_c   1.000
_cell.angle_alpha   90.00
_cell.angle_beta   90.00
_cell.angle_gamma   90.00
#
_symmetry.space_group_name_H-M   'P 1'
#
loop_
_entity.id
_entity.type
_entity.pdbx_description
1 polymer ?
#
loop_
_entity_poly.entity_id
_entity_poly.type
_entity_poly.pdbx_seq_one_letter_code
_entity_poly.pdbx_strand_id
1 'polypeptide(L)'
;MGCNRCPHPTCEHSLINNGVCSCQVNSCNGRMVLDATSAPKWKLSCNVCNFVSVFTDMVKGVSISKDEYCENEECNSRLLKIEFRENQNKRPLKGCILCEDEIAELLEN
;
A
#
# COMPACT_ATOMS: atom_id res chain seq x y z
N MET A 1 5.06 4.25 21.80
CA MET A 1 6.29 3.77 21.13
C MET A 1 5.88 2.92 19.95
N GLY A 2 6.03 3.43 18.72
CA GLY A 2 5.43 2.85 17.52
C GLY A 2 6.38 1.90 16.79
N CYS A 3 5.89 0.70 16.46
CA CYS A 3 6.59 -0.34 15.70
C CYS A 3 6.93 0.02 14.23
N ASN A 4 6.67 1.25 13.77
CA ASN A 4 6.80 1.65 12.36
C ASN A 4 8.25 1.87 11.89
N ARG A 5 9.24 1.67 12.75
CA ARG A 5 10.68 1.91 12.46
C ARG A 5 11.58 0.71 12.69
N CYS A 6 11.05 -0.47 13.05
CA CYS A 6 11.90 -1.64 13.24
C CYS A 6 12.43 -2.15 11.88
N PRO A 7 13.76 -2.16 11.64
CA PRO A 7 14.36 -2.74 10.44
C PRO A 7 14.53 -4.26 10.55
N HIS A 8 13.96 -4.88 11.60
CA HIS A 8 14.15 -6.30 11.86
C HIS A 8 13.31 -7.13 10.87
N PRO A 9 13.92 -8.01 10.06
CA PRO A 9 13.22 -8.77 9.01
C PRO A 9 12.25 -9.83 9.55
N THR A 10 12.31 -10.16 10.85
CA THR A 10 11.42 -11.14 11.51
C THR A 10 10.21 -10.53 12.22
N CYS A 11 10.03 -9.21 12.22
CA CYS A 11 8.91 -8.59 12.91
C CYS A 11 7.68 -8.49 11.99
N GLU A 12 6.53 -9.03 12.41
CA GLU A 12 5.29 -9.04 11.62
C GLU A 12 4.78 -7.63 11.26
N HIS A 13 5.08 -6.65 12.12
CA HIS A 13 4.79 -5.23 11.91
C HIS A 13 5.95 -4.44 11.30
N SER A 14 7.02 -5.12 10.88
CA SER A 14 8.19 -4.49 10.28
C SER A 14 7.78 -3.69 9.05
N LEU A 15 8.47 -2.56 8.85
CA LEU A 15 8.42 -1.79 7.60
C LEU A 15 8.65 -2.69 6.38
N ILE A 16 9.41 -3.76 6.56
CA ILE A 16 9.72 -4.73 5.52
C ILE A 16 8.50 -5.56 5.14
N ASN A 17 7.54 -5.79 6.04
CA ASN A 17 6.38 -6.64 5.76
C ASN A 17 5.18 -5.83 5.25
N ASN A 18 4.97 -4.63 5.81
CA ASN A 18 3.85 -3.75 5.42
C ASN A 18 4.25 -2.65 4.41
N GLY A 19 5.53 -2.56 4.05
CA GLY A 19 6.02 -1.64 3.02
C GLY A 19 5.58 -2.06 1.63
N VAL A 20 4.97 -1.12 0.90
CA VAL A 20 4.49 -1.33 -0.47
C VAL A 20 5.48 -0.75 -1.48
N CYS A 21 5.77 0.54 -1.36
CA CYS A 21 6.61 1.28 -2.29
C CYS A 21 7.45 2.34 -1.58
N SER A 22 8.41 2.91 -2.30
CA SER A 22 9.10 4.15 -1.90
C SER A 22 8.12 5.32 -1.90
N CYS A 23 8.34 6.31 -1.02
CA CYS A 23 7.50 7.49 -0.98
C CYS A 23 7.60 8.28 -2.30
N GLN A 24 6.46 8.72 -2.84
CA GLN A 24 6.39 9.55 -4.05
C GLN A 24 6.92 10.99 -3.83
N VAL A 25 7.09 11.40 -2.58
CA VAL A 25 7.60 12.74 -2.27
C VAL A 25 9.11 12.76 -2.53
N ASN A 26 9.55 13.49 -3.55
CA ASN A 26 10.96 13.58 -3.97
C ASN A 26 11.93 14.03 -2.85
N SER A 27 11.42 14.67 -1.80
CA SER A 27 12.17 15.08 -0.61
C SER A 27 12.15 14.05 0.54
N CYS A 28 11.55 12.88 0.33
CA CYS A 28 11.32 11.87 1.37
C CYS A 28 11.92 10.53 0.95
N ASN A 29 12.86 10.01 1.76
CA ASN A 29 13.44 8.67 1.56
C ASN A 29 12.65 7.58 2.33
N GLY A 30 11.39 7.86 2.66
CA GLY A 30 10.51 6.95 3.37
C GLY A 30 9.92 5.86 2.49
N ARG A 31 9.21 4.94 3.13
CA ARG A 31 8.39 3.92 2.46
C ARG A 31 6.93 4.11 2.84
N MET A 32 6.06 3.84 1.88
CA MET A 32 4.63 3.78 2.08
C MET A 32 4.28 2.44 2.73
N VAL A 33 3.55 2.52 3.84
CA VAL A 33 3.15 1.38 4.66
C VAL A 33 1.63 1.26 4.60
N LEU A 34 1.13 0.06 4.32
CA LEU A 34 -0.30 -0.21 4.38
C LEU A 34 -0.76 -0.34 5.83
N ASP A 35 -1.75 0.47 6.22
CA ASP A 35 -2.37 0.40 7.53
C ASP A 35 -3.61 -0.50 7.47
N ALA A 36 -3.42 -1.77 7.82
CA ALA A 36 -4.50 -2.76 7.90
C ALA A 36 -5.41 -2.57 9.12
N THR A 37 -5.01 -1.73 10.08
CA THR A 37 -5.77 -1.47 11.30
C THR A 37 -6.94 -0.51 11.09
N SER A 38 -6.94 0.22 9.97
CA SER A 38 -7.98 1.20 9.64
C SER A 38 -9.19 0.61 8.91
N ALA A 39 -9.29 -0.72 8.81
CA ALA A 39 -10.47 -1.38 8.24
C ALA A 39 -11.76 -0.83 8.89
N PRO A 40 -12.80 -0.48 8.10
CA PRO A 40 -12.98 -0.75 6.67
C PRO A 40 -12.33 0.27 5.71
N LYS A 41 -11.74 1.36 6.21
CA LYS A 41 -11.07 2.40 5.40
C LYS A 41 -9.56 2.16 5.37
N TRP A 42 -9.13 1.36 4.40
CA TRP A 42 -7.71 1.09 4.16
C TRP A 42 -6.99 2.39 3.81
N LYS A 43 -5.81 2.60 4.38
CA LYS A 43 -4.97 3.76 4.07
C LYS A 43 -3.51 3.36 3.99
N LEU A 44 -2.77 4.03 3.11
CA LEU A 44 -1.33 3.98 2.99
C LEU A 44 -0.77 5.20 3.70
N SER A 45 0.22 5.02 4.54
CA SER A 45 0.87 6.11 5.25
C SER A 45 2.38 5.98 5.13
N CYS A 46 3.06 7.10 4.87
CA CYS A 46 4.51 7.09 4.86
C CYS A 46 5.06 7.03 6.29
N ASN A 47 6.15 6.29 6.48
CA ASN A 47 6.85 6.20 7.76
C ASN A 47 7.76 7.40 8.10
N VAL A 48 8.02 8.27 7.12
CA VAL A 48 8.95 9.41 7.25
C VAL A 48 8.23 10.74 7.10
N CYS A 49 7.45 10.93 6.04
CA CYS A 49 6.65 12.13 5.84
C CYS A 49 5.20 11.93 6.27
N ASN A 50 4.43 13.00 6.29
CA ASN A 50 3.01 12.98 6.64
C ASN A 50 2.10 12.66 5.44
N PHE A 51 2.64 11.99 4.42
CA PHE A 51 1.89 11.60 3.23
C PHE A 51 1.00 10.40 3.54
N VAL A 52 -0.29 10.54 3.27
CA VAL A 52 -1.30 9.52 3.50
C VAL A 52 -2.19 9.47 2.27
N SER A 53 -2.39 8.27 1.73
CA SER A 53 -3.37 8.03 0.67
C SER A 53 -4.42 7.06 1.20
N VAL A 54 -5.69 7.35 0.96
CA VAL A 54 -6.80 6.56 1.49
C VAL A 54 -7.49 5.85 0.34
N PHE A 55 -7.81 4.56 0.50
CA PHE A 55 -8.60 3.86 -0.49
C PHE A 55 -10.07 4.26 -0.37
N THR A 56 -10.73 4.38 -1.52
CA THR A 56 -12.16 4.71 -1.57
C THR A 56 -13.03 3.65 -0.87
N ASP A 57 -14.23 4.02 -0.43
CA ASP A 57 -15.14 3.13 0.33
C ASP A 57 -15.67 1.93 -0.49
N MET A 58 -15.41 1.92 -1.80
CA MET A 58 -15.66 0.79 -2.70
C MET A 58 -14.79 -0.44 -2.37
N VAL A 59 -13.65 -0.23 -1.72
CA VAL A 59 -12.70 -1.27 -1.35
C VAL A 59 -13.13 -1.93 -0.04
N LYS A 60 -13.26 -3.26 -0.06
CA LYS A 60 -13.54 -4.13 1.09
C LYS A 60 -12.26 -4.50 1.81
N GLY A 61 -11.22 -4.87 1.05
CA GLY A 61 -9.97 -5.42 1.55
C GLY A 61 -8.78 -4.98 0.73
N VAL A 62 -7.63 -4.74 1.37
CA VAL A 62 -6.35 -4.52 0.68
C VAL A 62 -5.30 -5.44 1.28
N SER A 63 -4.61 -6.19 0.42
CA SER A 63 -3.55 -7.12 0.82
C SER A 63 -2.28 -6.89 0.00
N ILE A 64 -1.11 -6.97 0.62
CA ILE A 64 0.17 -6.84 -0.07
C ILE A 64 0.63 -8.23 -0.53
N SER A 65 0.91 -8.40 -1.82
CA SER A 65 1.61 -9.59 -2.33
C SER A 65 3.10 -9.51 -1.96
N LYS A 66 3.60 -10.45 -1.17
CA LYS A 66 5.02 -10.51 -0.77
C LYS A 66 5.92 -11.10 -1.87
N ASP A 67 5.35 -11.97 -2.69
CA ASP A 67 6.04 -12.70 -3.77
C ASP A 67 5.86 -12.05 -5.15
N GLU A 68 5.00 -11.03 -5.27
CA GLU A 68 4.77 -10.32 -6.53
C GLU A 68 5.25 -8.86 -6.41
N TYR A 69 6.15 -8.47 -7.31
CA TYR A 69 6.68 -7.12 -7.45
C TYR A 69 6.27 -6.55 -8.81
N CYS A 70 6.29 -5.23 -8.92
CA CYS A 70 6.03 -4.54 -10.18
C CYS A 70 7.08 -4.93 -11.22
N GLU A 71 6.65 -5.07 -12.49
CA GLU A 71 7.54 -5.39 -13.62
C GLU A 71 8.59 -4.29 -13.88
N ASN A 72 8.31 -3.06 -13.43
CA ASN A 72 9.24 -1.93 -13.53
C ASN A 72 10.35 -2.06 -12.47
N GLU A 73 11.57 -2.37 -12.93
CA GLU A 73 12.77 -2.46 -12.07
C GLU A 73 13.09 -1.15 -11.34
N GLU A 74 12.77 0.01 -11.95
CA GLU A 74 12.94 1.33 -11.33
C GLU A 74 11.96 1.57 -10.18
N CYS A 75 10.80 0.92 -10.21
CA CYS A 75 9.75 1.08 -9.21
C CYS A 75 9.98 0.15 -8.01
N ASN A 76 10.37 -1.11 -8.27
CA ASN A 76 10.62 -2.18 -7.29
C ASN A 76 9.56 -2.26 -6.17
N SER A 77 8.33 -1.94 -6.50
CA SER A 77 7.23 -1.85 -5.53
C SER A 77 6.43 -3.14 -5.51
N ARG A 78 5.82 -3.46 -4.38
CA ARG A 78 5.01 -4.67 -4.23
C ARG A 78 3.65 -4.50 -4.88
N LEU A 79 3.12 -5.59 -5.43
CA LEU A 79 1.75 -5.61 -5.92
C LEU A 79 0.77 -5.62 -4.75
N LEU A 80 -0.28 -4.82 -4.86
CA LEU A 80 -1.40 -4.79 -3.95
C LEU A 80 -2.58 -5.51 -4.58
N LYS A 81 -3.26 -6.33 -3.78
CA LYS A 81 -4.52 -6.99 -4.10
C LYS A 81 -5.64 -6.22 -3.42
N ILE A 82 -6.51 -5.66 -4.24
CA ILE A 82 -7.65 -4.85 -3.84
C ILE A 82 -8.91 -5.69 -4.04
N GLU A 83 -9.60 -5.96 -2.95
CA GLU A 83 -10.89 -6.64 -2.97
C GLU A 83 -12.00 -5.61 -2.87
N PHE A 84 -12.93 -5.61 -3.82
CA PHE A 84 -14.08 -4.71 -3.81
C PHE A 84 -15.24 -5.29 -2.99
N ARG A 85 -16.12 -4.41 -2.51
CA ARG A 85 -17.37 -4.83 -1.85
C ARG A 85 -18.32 -5.48 -2.87
N GLU A 86 -19.18 -6.37 -2.38
CA GLU A 86 -20.19 -7.07 -3.21
C GLU A 86 -21.09 -6.11 -4.00
N ASN A 87 -21.31 -4.90 -3.48
CA ASN A 87 -22.03 -3.82 -4.17
C ASN A 87 -21.38 -3.34 -5.48
N GLN A 88 -20.08 -3.56 -5.68
CA GLN A 88 -19.37 -3.10 -6.87
C GLN A 88 -19.34 -4.15 -7.99
N ASN A 89 -19.63 -5.43 -7.69
CA ASN A 89 -19.60 -6.55 -8.65
C ASN A 89 -18.34 -6.59 -9.56
N LYS A 90 -17.22 -6.04 -9.06
CA LYS A 90 -15.92 -5.99 -9.73
C LYS A 90 -15.03 -7.10 -9.19
N ARG A 91 -14.21 -7.68 -10.08
CA ARG A 91 -13.21 -8.68 -9.70
C ARG A 91 -12.11 -8.02 -8.85
N PRO A 92 -11.47 -8.77 -7.93
CA PRO A 92 -10.33 -8.25 -7.19
C PRO A 92 -9.23 -7.82 -8.16
N LEU A 93 -8.75 -6.59 -7.97
CA LEU A 93 -7.73 -6.00 -8.84
C LEU A 93 -6.38 -6.16 -8.20
N LYS A 94 -5.35 -6.51 -8.99
CA LYS A 94 -4.00 -6.68 -8.50
C LYS A 94 -3.05 -5.83 -9.34
N GLY A 95 -2.20 -5.05 -8.70
CA GLY A 95 -1.35 -4.11 -9.42
C GLY A 95 -0.48 -3.27 -8.51
N CYS A 96 0.35 -2.43 -9.11
CA CYS A 96 1.21 -1.51 -8.39
C CYS A 96 0.54 -0.14 -8.27
N ILE A 97 0.47 0.45 -7.08
CA ILE A 97 -0.09 1.80 -6.86
C ILE A 97 0.65 2.94 -7.59
N LEU A 98 1.83 2.66 -8.14
CA LEU A 98 2.66 3.63 -8.86
C LEU A 98 2.57 3.49 -10.37
N CYS A 99 2.43 2.26 -10.86
CA CYS A 99 2.50 1.97 -12.30
C CYS A 99 1.11 1.69 -12.90
N GLU A 100 0.14 1.29 -12.08
CA GLU A 100 -1.22 1.01 -12.52
C GLU A 100 -2.11 2.20 -12.17
N ASP A 101 -2.47 2.99 -13.18
CA ASP A 101 -3.38 4.12 -13.02
C ASP A 101 -4.74 3.69 -12.45
N GLU A 102 -5.26 2.51 -12.82
CA GLU A 102 -6.53 1.99 -12.28
C GLU A 102 -6.51 1.84 -10.75
N ILE A 103 -5.34 1.52 -10.17
CA ILE A 103 -5.20 1.47 -8.71
C ILE A 103 -5.00 2.86 -8.13
N ALA A 104 -4.21 3.70 -8.80
CA ALA A 104 -3.98 5.07 -8.37
C ALA A 104 -5.30 5.88 -8.32
N GLU A 105 -6.22 5.63 -9.25
CA GLU A 105 -7.56 6.25 -9.26
C GLU A 105 -8.45 5.81 -8.09
N LEU A 106 -8.17 4.65 -7.47
CA LEU A 106 -8.87 4.19 -6.27
C LEU A 106 -8.32 4.82 -4.98
N LEU A 107 -7.21 5.55 -5.07
CA LEU A 107 -6.58 6.26 -3.97
C LEU A 107 -7.00 7.73 -4.00
N GLU A 108 -7.59 8.17 -2.90
CA GLU A 108 -7.94 9.56 -2.63
C GLU A 108 -6.83 10.17 -1.75
N ASN A 109 -6.35 11.37 -2.11
CA ASN A 109 -5.38 12.16 -1.33
C ASN A 109 -6.09 13.27 -0.55
#